data_AF-A0A354I0S4-F1
#
_entry.id   AF-A0A354I0S4-F1
#
_cell.length_a   1.000
_cell.length_b   1.000
_cell.length_c   1.000
_cell.angle_alpha   90.00
_cell.angle_beta   90.00
_cell.angle_gamma   90.00
#
_symmetry.space_group_name_H-M   'P 1'
#
loop_
_entity.id
_entity.type
_entity.pdbx_description
1 polymer ?
#
loop_
_entity_poly.entity_id
_entity_poly.type
_entity_poly.pdbx_seq_one_letter_code
_entity_poly.pdbx_strand_id
1 'polypeptide(L)'
;MKNILPVLAACLLVACAAACGKKNTESEKPVEVVEQQNTQLADALSAGNLGTASELADSMSLYVDDLTPEETVAVLVAFMEVHNKAVKEKHRQRDLETLRKFVDVYDIAVGINPRDMKAAFEKARQLNPAVNIDSIAEDFRSRLTEYDAIRGGELTAPAKTDSVAADSAKTASSDIPVELRPAE
;
A
#
# COMPACT_ATOMS: atom_id res chain seq x y z
N MET A 1 -15.51 -60.48 -13.32
CA MET A 1 -15.85 -59.07 -13.65
C MET A 1 -15.39 -58.27 -12.44
N LYS A 2 -14.36 -57.41 -12.43
CA LYS A 2 -13.97 -56.37 -13.39
C LYS A 2 -12.53 -55.91 -13.00
N ASN A 3 -11.60 -55.91 -13.97
CA ASN A 3 -10.38 -55.07 -14.14
C ASN A 3 -9.27 -55.19 -13.07
N ILE A 4 -8.04 -55.72 -13.29
CA ILE A 4 -6.94 -55.41 -14.24
C ILE A 4 -6.57 -53.91 -14.30
N LEU A 5 -5.49 -53.49 -13.62
CA LEU A 5 -4.17 -53.15 -14.21
C LEU A 5 -3.26 -52.47 -13.15
N PRO A 6 -1.94 -52.74 -13.11
CA PRO A 6 -0.98 -52.14 -12.20
C PRO A 6 -0.13 -51.03 -12.86
N VAL A 7 0.79 -50.44 -12.06
CA VAL A 7 2.08 -49.82 -12.44
C VAL A 7 2.11 -48.28 -12.68
N LEU A 8 3.04 -47.63 -11.95
CA LEU A 8 4.16 -46.79 -12.42
C LEU A 8 4.40 -45.50 -11.60
N ALA A 9 5.63 -45.41 -11.10
CA ALA A 9 6.27 -44.32 -10.37
C ALA A 9 6.35 -42.99 -11.11
N ALA A 10 6.44 -41.90 -10.36
CA ALA A 10 7.55 -40.93 -10.47
C ALA A 10 7.56 -40.00 -9.24
N CYS A 11 8.55 -40.20 -8.36
CA CYS A 11 8.97 -39.20 -7.39
C CYS A 11 9.56 -37.99 -8.13
N LEU A 12 9.03 -36.79 -7.90
CA LEU A 12 9.79 -35.55 -8.09
C LEU A 12 9.76 -34.76 -6.78
N LEU A 13 10.74 -35.02 -5.91
CA LEU A 13 11.14 -34.11 -4.86
C LEU A 13 12.02 -33.04 -5.52
N VAL A 14 11.46 -31.84 -5.72
CA VAL A 14 12.28 -30.66 -6.06
C VAL A 14 12.91 -30.17 -4.77
N ALA A 15 14.20 -30.41 -4.64
CA ALA A 15 15.04 -29.88 -3.58
C ALA A 15 15.34 -28.41 -3.87
N CYS A 16 14.81 -27.49 -3.06
CA CYS A 16 15.27 -26.10 -3.05
C CYS A 16 16.62 -26.06 -2.30
N ALA A 17 17.72 -26.07 -3.06
CA ALA A 17 19.02 -25.70 -2.53
C ALA A 17 19.04 -24.18 -2.34
N ALA A 18 18.95 -23.74 -1.08
CA ALA A 18 19.27 -22.37 -0.69
C ALA A 18 20.79 -22.15 -0.83
N ALA A 19 21.22 -21.63 -1.98
CA ALA A 19 22.56 -21.12 -2.16
C ALA A 19 22.63 -19.67 -1.67
N CYS A 20 23.24 -19.46 -0.50
CA CYS A 20 23.67 -18.16 -0.03
C CYS A 20 24.70 -17.55 -1.00
N GLY A 21 24.38 -16.41 -1.61
CA GLY A 21 25.29 -15.63 -2.44
C GLY A 21 25.12 -14.14 -2.15
N LYS A 22 26.12 -13.56 -1.48
CA LYS A 22 26.18 -12.17 -1.02
C LYS A 22 26.81 -11.29 -2.11
N LYS A 23 26.16 -10.18 -2.52
CA LYS A 23 26.75 -8.86 -2.87
C LYS A 23 25.67 -7.87 -3.38
N ASN A 24 25.85 -6.62 -2.98
CA ASN A 24 24.94 -5.48 -3.12
C ASN A 24 24.73 -5.04 -4.59
N THR A 25 23.48 -4.76 -4.97
CA THR A 25 23.11 -3.92 -6.12
C THR A 25 21.68 -3.40 -5.92
N GLU A 26 21.37 -2.25 -6.52
CA GLU A 26 20.06 -1.57 -6.61
C GLU A 26 18.83 -2.42 -6.29
N SER A 27 17.90 -1.87 -5.49
CA SER A 27 16.54 -2.43 -5.32
C SER A 27 15.75 -2.31 -6.63
N GLU A 28 16.12 -3.11 -7.61
CA GLU A 28 15.21 -3.62 -8.61
C GLU A 28 14.27 -4.55 -7.85
N LYS A 29 13.02 -4.14 -7.64
CA LYS A 29 12.02 -5.01 -7.03
C LYS A 29 11.98 -6.31 -7.85
N PRO A 30 12.22 -7.50 -7.26
CA PRO A 30 12.12 -8.73 -8.00
C PRO A 30 10.69 -8.84 -8.54
N VAL A 31 10.53 -9.08 -9.84
CA VAL A 31 9.23 -9.25 -10.51
C VAL A 31 8.32 -10.23 -9.73
N GLU A 32 8.92 -11.23 -9.07
CA GLU A 32 8.24 -12.19 -8.19
C GLU A 32 7.48 -11.54 -7.00
N VAL A 33 8.00 -10.43 -6.45
CA VAL A 33 7.37 -9.73 -5.32
C VAL A 33 6.11 -8.99 -5.75
N VAL A 34 6.10 -8.42 -6.95
CA VAL A 34 4.95 -7.65 -7.48
C VAL A 34 3.80 -8.59 -7.81
N GLU A 35 4.06 -9.70 -8.53
CA GLU A 35 3.02 -10.70 -8.83
C GLU A 35 2.43 -11.34 -7.57
N GLN A 36 3.26 -11.56 -6.55
CA GLN A 36 2.81 -12.07 -5.26
C GLN A 36 1.92 -11.05 -4.53
N GLN A 37 2.27 -9.77 -4.53
CA GLN A 37 1.45 -8.71 -3.92
C GLN A 37 0.08 -8.57 -4.60
N ASN A 38 0.01 -8.73 -5.92
CA ASN A 38 -1.27 -8.67 -6.65
C ASN A 38 -2.22 -9.79 -6.26
N THR A 39 -1.70 -11.01 -6.21
CA THR A 39 -2.50 -12.18 -5.82
C THR A 39 -3.00 -12.01 -4.38
N GLN A 40 -2.12 -11.54 -3.49
CA GLN A 40 -2.48 -11.24 -2.10
C GLN A 40 -3.52 -10.12 -1.97
N LEU A 41 -3.45 -9.08 -2.83
CA LEU A 41 -4.43 -8.00 -2.83
C LEU A 41 -5.80 -8.50 -3.28
N ALA A 42 -5.85 -9.29 -4.35
CA ALA A 42 -7.07 -9.92 -4.85
C ALA A 42 -7.69 -10.85 -3.80
N ASP A 43 -6.87 -11.65 -3.12
CA ASP A 43 -7.30 -12.54 -2.04
C ASP A 43 -7.82 -11.75 -0.84
N ALA A 44 -7.13 -10.69 -0.43
CA ALA A 44 -7.54 -9.84 0.69
C ALA A 44 -8.88 -9.13 0.42
N LEU A 45 -9.08 -8.63 -0.80
CA LEU A 45 -10.35 -8.04 -1.24
C LEU A 45 -11.47 -9.09 -1.26
N SER A 46 -11.20 -10.26 -1.81
CA SER A 46 -12.18 -11.36 -1.89
C SER A 46 -12.57 -11.89 -0.51
N ALA A 47 -11.62 -11.93 0.43
CA ALA A 47 -11.85 -12.31 1.82
C ALA A 47 -12.50 -11.20 2.67
N GLY A 48 -12.70 -9.99 2.12
CA GLY A 48 -13.18 -8.83 2.86
C GLY A 48 -12.20 -8.33 3.94
N ASN A 49 -10.94 -8.73 3.87
CA ASN A 49 -9.89 -8.29 4.79
C ASN A 49 -9.34 -6.93 4.35
N LEU A 50 -10.14 -5.89 4.59
CA LEU A 50 -9.83 -4.53 4.16
C LEU A 50 -8.63 -3.91 4.89
N GLY A 51 -8.19 -4.47 6.03
CA GLY A 51 -6.95 -4.04 6.68
C GLY A 51 -5.73 -4.43 5.85
N THR A 52 -5.62 -5.71 5.53
CA THR A 52 -4.54 -6.22 4.67
C THR A 52 -4.62 -5.65 3.26
N ALA A 53 -5.82 -5.51 2.68
CA ALA A 53 -5.98 -4.89 1.37
C ALA A 53 -5.48 -3.43 1.36
N SER A 54 -5.72 -2.67 2.44
CA SER A 54 -5.22 -1.30 2.59
C SER A 54 -3.70 -1.26 2.67
N GLU A 55 -3.07 -2.13 3.45
CA GLU A 55 -1.60 -2.18 3.61
C GLU A 55 -0.90 -2.57 2.30
N LEU A 56 -1.48 -3.54 1.57
CA LEU A 56 -0.98 -3.95 0.26
C LEU A 56 -1.14 -2.84 -0.78
N ALA A 57 -2.33 -2.22 -0.85
CA ALA A 57 -2.58 -1.09 -1.76
C ALA A 57 -1.64 0.09 -1.46
N ASP A 58 -1.41 0.42 -0.20
CA ASP A 58 -0.42 1.42 0.22
C ASP A 58 0.99 1.03 -0.26
N SER A 59 1.41 -0.21 -0.04
CA SER A 59 2.74 -0.69 -0.46
C SER A 59 2.93 -0.67 -1.98
N MET A 60 1.89 -1.01 -2.74
CA MET A 60 1.92 -0.98 -4.20
C MET A 60 1.90 0.46 -4.73
N SER A 61 1.15 1.35 -4.09
CA SER A 61 1.05 2.76 -4.49
C SER A 61 2.38 3.52 -4.42
N LEU A 62 3.34 3.04 -3.65
CA LEU A 62 4.70 3.60 -3.61
C LEU A 62 5.47 3.42 -4.94
N TYR A 63 4.99 2.56 -5.83
CA TYR A 63 5.64 2.18 -7.08
C TYR A 63 4.66 2.24 -8.25
N VAL A 64 3.75 3.23 -8.27
CA VAL A 64 2.73 3.39 -9.32
C VAL A 64 3.33 3.38 -10.72
N ASP A 65 4.52 3.97 -10.89
CA ASP A 65 5.19 4.07 -12.18
C ASP A 65 5.52 2.69 -12.80
N ASP A 66 5.66 1.67 -11.94
CA ASP A 66 5.99 0.29 -12.33
C ASP A 66 4.74 -0.59 -12.43
N LEU A 67 3.55 -0.09 -12.04
CA LEU A 67 2.32 -0.87 -12.07
C LEU A 67 1.79 -0.98 -13.50
N THR A 68 1.35 -2.18 -13.84
CA THR A 68 0.49 -2.42 -14.99
C THR A 68 -0.87 -1.74 -14.79
N PRO A 69 -1.62 -1.49 -15.89
CA PRO A 69 -2.96 -0.93 -15.79
C PRO A 69 -3.92 -1.75 -14.93
N GLU A 70 -3.86 -3.08 -15.03
CA GLU A 70 -4.67 -3.98 -14.21
C GLU A 70 -4.33 -3.90 -12.72
N GLU A 71 -3.05 -3.85 -12.36
CA GLU A 71 -2.61 -3.71 -10.97
C GLU A 71 -3.04 -2.36 -10.40
N THR A 72 -2.91 -1.29 -11.19
CA THR A 72 -3.38 0.04 -10.81
C THR A 72 -4.88 0.03 -10.54
N VAL A 73 -5.68 -0.64 -11.38
CA VAL A 73 -7.13 -0.81 -11.14
C VAL A 73 -7.38 -1.52 -9.81
N ALA A 74 -6.62 -2.59 -9.51
CA ALA A 74 -6.78 -3.31 -8.25
C ALA A 74 -6.47 -2.42 -7.02
N VAL A 75 -5.42 -1.61 -7.09
CA VAL A 75 -5.06 -0.64 -6.03
C VAL A 75 -6.17 0.40 -5.84
N LEU A 76 -6.67 0.99 -6.94
CA LEU A 76 -7.75 1.99 -6.88
C LEU A 76 -9.05 1.39 -6.31
N VAL A 77 -9.41 0.17 -6.70
CA VAL A 77 -10.56 -0.55 -6.13
C VAL A 77 -10.37 -0.82 -4.65
N ALA A 78 -9.16 -1.20 -4.21
CA ALA A 78 -8.88 -1.39 -2.80
C ALA A 78 -9.06 -0.10 -1.99
N PHE A 79 -8.56 1.03 -2.49
CA PHE A 79 -8.80 2.33 -1.85
C PHE A 79 -10.28 2.72 -1.83
N MET A 80 -11.04 2.41 -2.89
CA MET A 80 -12.49 2.61 -2.88
C MET A 80 -13.19 1.80 -1.78
N GLU A 81 -12.81 0.54 -1.56
CA GLU A 81 -13.37 -0.28 -0.47
C GLU A 81 -12.97 0.24 0.92
N VAL A 82 -11.72 0.71 1.08
CA VAL A 82 -11.25 1.35 2.32
C VAL A 82 -12.03 2.64 2.59
N HIS A 83 -12.30 3.45 1.58
CA HIS A 83 -13.17 4.63 1.64
C HIS A 83 -14.58 4.25 2.12
N ASN A 84 -15.23 3.28 1.46
CA ASN A 84 -16.58 2.83 1.82
C ASN A 84 -16.68 2.41 3.28
N LYS A 85 -15.67 1.66 3.77
CA LYS A 85 -15.58 1.26 5.18
C LYS A 85 -15.38 2.46 6.09
N ALA A 86 -14.45 3.37 5.77
CA ALA A 86 -14.15 4.53 6.59
C ALA A 86 -15.39 5.45 6.74
N VAL A 87 -16.15 5.67 5.66
CA VAL A 87 -17.42 6.40 5.69
C VAL A 87 -18.44 5.70 6.59
N LYS A 88 -18.63 4.39 6.42
CA LYS A 88 -19.57 3.60 7.22
C LYS A 88 -19.24 3.64 8.72
N GLU A 89 -17.95 3.60 9.06
CA GLU A 89 -17.44 3.65 10.43
C GLU A 89 -17.28 5.08 10.98
N LYS A 90 -17.57 6.11 10.17
CA LYS A 90 -17.38 7.52 10.51
C LYS A 90 -15.92 7.89 10.86
N HIS A 91 -14.97 7.17 10.28
CA HIS A 91 -13.53 7.42 10.42
C HIS A 91 -13.04 8.51 9.44
N ARG A 92 -13.43 9.76 9.69
CA ARG A 92 -13.19 10.90 8.78
C ARG A 92 -11.71 11.11 8.40
N GLN A 93 -10.78 10.92 9.33
CA GLN A 93 -9.35 11.11 9.03
C GLN A 93 -8.84 10.05 8.05
N ARG A 94 -9.18 8.78 8.29
CA ARG A 94 -8.84 7.68 7.38
C ARG A 94 -9.47 7.87 6.01
N ASP A 95 -10.74 8.26 5.98
CA ASP A 95 -11.45 8.58 4.74
C ASP A 95 -10.69 9.61 3.90
N LEU A 96 -10.35 10.75 4.49
CA LEU A 96 -9.62 11.83 3.81
C LEU A 96 -8.21 11.45 3.37
N GLU A 97 -7.52 10.58 4.10
CA GLU A 97 -6.23 10.03 3.70
C GLU A 97 -6.39 9.13 2.47
N THR A 98 -7.37 8.23 2.50
CA THR A 98 -7.67 7.32 1.39
C THR A 98 -8.09 8.07 0.12
N LEU A 99 -8.89 9.13 0.24
CA LEU A 99 -9.26 10.00 -0.88
C LEU A 99 -8.02 10.60 -1.56
N ARG A 100 -7.06 11.10 -0.78
CA ARG A 100 -5.82 11.68 -1.32
C ARG A 100 -4.98 10.63 -2.03
N LYS A 101 -4.78 9.46 -1.42
CA LYS A 101 -4.03 8.34 -2.01
C LYS A 101 -4.65 7.86 -3.32
N PHE A 102 -5.99 7.72 -3.35
CA PHE A 102 -6.71 7.33 -4.56
C PHE A 102 -6.45 8.31 -5.71
N VAL A 103 -6.61 9.61 -5.45
CA VAL A 103 -6.43 10.65 -6.47
C VAL A 103 -4.98 10.70 -6.95
N ASP A 104 -4.01 10.59 -6.03
CA ASP A 104 -2.58 10.59 -6.37
C ASP A 104 -2.22 9.41 -7.30
N VAL A 105 -2.62 8.19 -6.94
CA VAL A 105 -2.40 7.00 -7.78
C VAL A 105 -3.07 7.16 -9.15
N TYR A 106 -4.31 7.67 -9.18
CA TYR A 106 -5.01 7.91 -10.44
C TYR A 106 -4.25 8.91 -11.32
N ASP A 107 -3.85 10.05 -10.76
CA ASP A 107 -3.21 11.14 -11.50
C ASP A 107 -1.85 10.73 -12.05
N ILE A 108 -1.05 10.01 -11.26
CA ILE A 108 0.25 9.50 -11.69
C ILE A 108 0.06 8.46 -12.80
N ALA A 109 -0.79 7.45 -12.59
CA ALA A 109 -0.96 6.36 -13.56
C ALA A 109 -1.52 6.85 -14.90
N VAL A 110 -2.52 7.73 -14.88
CA VAL A 110 -3.08 8.34 -16.10
C VAL A 110 -2.07 9.28 -16.76
N GLY A 111 -1.24 9.98 -15.98
CA GLY A 111 -0.16 10.82 -16.49
C GLY A 111 0.90 10.03 -17.26
N ILE A 112 1.21 8.82 -16.81
CA ILE A 112 2.24 7.95 -17.41
C ILE A 112 1.71 7.19 -18.62
N ASN A 113 0.56 6.52 -18.48
CA ASN A 113 0.00 5.68 -19.54
C ASN A 113 -1.49 5.93 -19.79
N PRO A 114 -1.86 7.09 -20.35
CA PRO A 114 -3.26 7.52 -20.45
C PRO A 114 -4.13 6.60 -21.31
N ARG A 115 -3.57 5.97 -22.35
CA ARG A 115 -4.33 5.12 -23.27
C ARG A 115 -4.66 3.77 -22.65
N ASP A 116 -3.66 3.11 -22.07
CA ASP A 116 -3.86 1.77 -21.52
C ASP A 116 -4.63 1.84 -20.20
N MET A 117 -4.42 2.89 -19.39
CA MET A 117 -5.24 3.15 -18.20
C MET A 117 -6.71 3.33 -18.56
N LYS A 118 -7.03 4.12 -19.58
CA LYS A 118 -8.41 4.31 -20.03
C LYS A 118 -9.05 3.00 -20.49
N ALA A 119 -8.29 2.14 -21.18
CA ALA A 119 -8.78 0.82 -21.58
C ALA A 119 -9.03 -0.09 -20.38
N ALA A 120 -8.14 -0.08 -19.39
CA ALA A 120 -8.30 -0.84 -18.16
C ALA A 120 -9.50 -0.37 -17.32
N PHE A 121 -9.73 0.94 -17.21
CA PHE A 121 -10.89 1.50 -16.53
C PHE A 121 -12.20 1.13 -17.23
N GLU A 122 -12.23 1.18 -18.56
CA GLU A 122 -13.39 0.74 -19.33
C GLU A 122 -13.69 -0.74 -19.09
N LYS A 123 -12.66 -1.59 -19.11
CA LYS A 123 -12.78 -3.02 -18.82
C LYS A 123 -13.31 -3.25 -17.40
N ALA A 124 -12.80 -2.53 -16.41
CA ALA A 124 -13.29 -2.62 -15.03
C ALA A 124 -14.77 -2.23 -14.92
N ARG A 125 -15.18 -1.15 -15.59
CA ARG A 125 -16.56 -0.68 -15.62
C ARG A 125 -17.51 -1.67 -16.31
N GLN A 126 -17.05 -2.35 -17.36
CA GLN A 126 -17.85 -3.38 -18.03
C GLN A 126 -18.11 -4.59 -17.13
N LEU A 127 -17.14 -4.94 -16.27
CA LEU A 127 -17.29 -6.01 -15.29
C LEU A 127 -18.16 -5.60 -14.10
N ASN A 128 -18.02 -4.36 -13.63
CA ASN A 128 -18.84 -3.79 -12.57
C ASN A 128 -19.20 -2.33 -12.89
N PRO A 129 -20.42 -2.05 -13.38
CA PRO A 129 -20.84 -0.69 -13.75
C PRO A 129 -20.83 0.32 -12.59
N ALA A 130 -20.84 -0.15 -11.33
CA ALA A 130 -20.71 0.72 -10.16
C ALA A 130 -19.28 1.26 -9.98
N VAL A 131 -18.28 0.63 -10.60
CA VAL A 131 -16.87 1.03 -10.53
C VAL A 131 -16.54 1.88 -11.76
N ASN A 132 -16.93 3.16 -11.70
CA ASN A 132 -16.53 4.16 -12.68
C ASN A 132 -15.37 4.99 -12.10
N ILE A 133 -14.15 4.53 -12.32
CA ILE A 133 -12.93 5.08 -11.71
C ILE A 133 -12.74 6.56 -12.06
N ASP A 134 -12.97 6.97 -13.31
CA ASP A 134 -12.85 8.37 -13.73
C ASP A 134 -13.80 9.28 -12.94
N SER A 135 -15.08 8.87 -12.85
CA SER A 135 -16.09 9.63 -12.11
C SER A 135 -15.81 9.66 -10.61
N ILE A 136 -15.26 8.57 -10.05
CA ILE A 136 -14.88 8.49 -8.63
C ILE A 136 -13.70 9.43 -8.36
N ALA A 137 -12.70 9.48 -9.23
CA ALA A 137 -11.57 10.39 -9.12
C ALA A 137 -12.05 11.86 -9.11
N GLU A 138 -12.98 12.22 -10.00
CA GLU A 138 -13.58 13.56 -10.03
C GLU A 138 -14.33 13.90 -8.74
N ASP A 139 -15.17 12.99 -8.23
CA ASP A 139 -15.91 13.19 -6.98
C ASP A 139 -14.94 13.35 -5.79
N PHE A 140 -13.90 12.52 -5.72
CA PHE A 140 -12.91 12.58 -4.64
C PHE A 140 -12.11 13.88 -4.68
N ARG A 141 -11.70 14.36 -5.87
CA ARG A 141 -11.06 15.69 -6.00
C ARG A 141 -11.96 16.81 -5.53
N SER A 142 -13.25 16.76 -5.88
CA SER A 142 -14.23 17.76 -5.44
C SER A 142 -14.34 17.81 -3.91
N ARG A 143 -14.46 16.63 -3.27
CA ARG A 143 -14.54 16.51 -1.81
C ARG A 143 -13.28 17.00 -1.09
N LEU A 144 -12.11 16.70 -1.63
CA LEU A 144 -10.84 17.20 -1.09
C LEU A 144 -10.77 18.72 -1.19
N THR A 145 -11.17 19.29 -2.33
CA THR A 145 -11.22 20.74 -2.53
C THR A 145 -12.16 21.42 -1.53
N GLU A 146 -13.37 20.88 -1.34
CA GLU A 146 -14.32 21.40 -0.35
C GLU A 146 -13.74 21.34 1.07
N TYR A 147 -13.12 20.22 1.42
CA TYR A 147 -12.49 20.04 2.73
C TYR A 147 -11.37 21.05 2.97
N ASP A 148 -10.48 21.23 2.00
CA ASP A 148 -9.33 22.12 2.11
C ASP A 148 -9.78 23.60 2.14
N ALA A 149 -10.83 23.97 1.40
CA ALA A 149 -11.42 25.30 1.43
C ALA A 149 -12.02 25.67 2.81
N ILE A 150 -12.60 24.69 3.51
CA ILE A 150 -13.21 24.90 4.84
C ILE A 150 -12.13 25.01 5.93
N ARG A 151 -10.99 24.31 5.80
CA ARG A 151 -9.98 24.20 6.86
C ARG A 151 -8.63 24.88 6.55
N GLY A 152 -8.52 25.58 5.43
CA GLY A 152 -7.28 26.27 5.05
C GLY A 152 -6.15 25.35 4.59
N GLY A 153 -6.47 24.12 4.13
CA GLY A 153 -5.50 23.19 3.54
C GLY A 153 -4.58 22.43 4.50
N GLU A 154 -4.64 22.66 5.81
CA GLU A 154 -3.71 22.00 6.74
C GLU A 154 -4.31 20.70 7.31
N LEU A 155 -3.88 19.58 6.74
CA LEU A 155 -3.87 18.30 7.45
C LEU A 155 -2.86 18.42 8.59
N THR A 156 -3.30 18.83 9.78
CA THR A 156 -2.49 18.62 10.98
C THR A 156 -2.19 17.13 11.07
N ALA A 157 -0.93 16.76 10.82
CA ALA A 157 -0.41 15.42 11.08
C ALA A 157 -0.83 14.99 12.49
N PRO A 158 -1.09 13.70 12.75
CA PRO A 158 -1.36 13.26 14.11
C PRO A 158 -0.19 13.73 14.98
N ALA A 159 -0.51 14.51 16.01
CA ALA A 159 0.49 14.97 16.97
C ALA A 159 1.27 13.73 17.42
N LYS A 160 2.59 13.73 17.20
CA LYS A 160 3.46 12.77 17.85
C LYS A 160 3.17 12.93 19.33
N THR A 161 2.58 11.89 19.94
CA THR A 161 2.45 11.82 21.39
C THR A 161 3.87 11.71 21.92
N ASP A 162 4.50 12.85 22.20
CA ASP A 162 5.68 12.92 23.04
C ASP A 162 5.24 12.51 24.45
N SER A 163 5.10 11.21 24.67
CA SER A 163 5.18 10.66 26.01
C SER A 163 6.64 10.72 26.45
N VAL A 164 7.08 11.92 26.83
CA VAL A 164 8.21 12.05 27.74
C VAL A 164 7.67 11.67 29.12
N ALA A 165 7.72 10.38 29.43
CA ALA A 165 7.69 9.93 30.80
C ALA A 165 8.95 10.47 31.47
N ALA A 166 8.80 11.58 32.22
CA ALA A 166 9.79 12.02 33.18
C ALA A 166 9.87 10.95 34.27
N ASP A 167 10.80 10.00 34.15
CA ASP A 167 11.18 9.14 35.24
C ASP A 167 12.54 9.56 35.80
N SER A 168 12.54 9.73 37.11
CA SER A 168 13.62 10.28 37.90
C SER A 168 14.66 9.20 38.17
N ALA A 169 15.76 9.19 37.42
CA ALA A 169 16.94 8.43 37.79
C ALA A 169 17.95 9.34 38.51
N LYS A 170 17.84 9.38 39.83
CA LYS A 170 18.88 9.84 40.74
C LYS A 170 20.09 8.91 40.62
N THR A 171 21.16 9.36 39.96
CA THR A 171 22.47 8.72 40.09
C THR A 171 23.51 9.79 40.39
N ALA A 172 23.92 9.82 41.65
CA ALA A 172 25.08 10.56 42.10
C ALA A 172 26.34 9.78 41.72
N SER A 173 27.23 10.40 40.96
CA SER A 173 28.68 10.14 41.04
C SER A 173 29.43 11.27 40.35
N SER A 174 30.11 12.05 41.18
CA SER A 174 31.21 12.97 40.89
C SER A 174 32.35 12.27 40.16
N ASP A 175 32.78 12.81 39.02
CA ASP A 175 34.19 13.16 38.73
C ASP A 175 34.35 13.53 37.26
N ILE A 176 34.59 14.82 36.97
CA ILE A 176 35.14 15.26 35.69
C ILE A 176 36.60 15.66 35.97
N PRO A 177 37.61 14.95 35.41
CA PRO A 177 39.01 15.34 35.49
C PRO A 177 39.26 16.72 34.86
N VAL A 178 40.13 17.50 35.50
CA VAL A 178 40.39 18.93 35.23
C VAL A 178 41.09 19.20 33.88
N GLU A 179 41.48 18.20 33.11
CA GLU A 179 42.38 18.34 31.95
C GLU A 179 41.72 18.57 30.58
N LEU A 180 40.38 18.59 30.45
CA LEU A 180 39.70 18.67 29.13
C LEU A 180 38.81 19.90 28.94
N ARG A 181 39.16 21.04 29.56
CA ARG A 181 38.54 22.32 29.20
C ARG A 181 39.29 22.96 28.01
N PRO A 182 38.61 23.35 26.91
CA PRO A 182 39.24 24.13 25.85
C PRO A 182 39.75 25.46 26.41
N ALA A 183 41.00 25.80 26.10
CA ALA A 183 41.53 27.14 26.31
C ALA A 183 40.86 28.12 25.34
N GLU A 184 40.64 29.37 25.79
CA GLU A 184 40.14 30.47 24.95
C GLU A 184 41.04 30.75 23.74
#